data_AF-A0A7K3KP53-F1
#
_entry.id   AF-A0A7K3KP53-F1
#
_cell.length_a   1.000
_cell.length_b   1.000
_cell.length_c   1.000
_cell.angle_alpha   90.00
_cell.angle_beta   90.00
_cell.angle_gamma   90.00
#
_symmetry.space_group_name_H-M   'P 1'
#
loop_
_entity.id
_entity.type
_entity.pdbx_description
1 polymer ?
#
loop_
_entity_poly.entity_id
_entity_poly.type
_entity_poly.pdbx_seq_one_letter_code
_entity_poly.pdbx_strand_id
1 'polypeptide(L)'
;MSDSSQEKKPSAKKRTRKWPIVVGVVVVVLVAAGAGFLVWHEQPGFCNAICHDPMDPYVEGYYSNDPNLLVSAHAQEGYECLDCHEPTLSEQVSEAVAWVTGDFYSDLAKHDLGTEELCLNEACHVRADIAAATEDWGGTDFNPHASHVGKDVQCGDCHSVHRESELYCNKCHNATLPEGWVDPA
;
A
#
# COMPACT_ATOMS: atom_id res chain seq x y z
N MET A 1 61.14 -32.33 63.93
CA MET A 1 60.92 -32.43 62.48
C MET A 1 59.88 -31.41 62.10
N SER A 2 60.20 -30.56 61.13
CA SER A 2 59.30 -29.59 60.52
C SER A 2 58.24 -30.33 59.70
N ASP A 3 56.97 -29.95 59.81
CA ASP A 3 56.00 -30.26 58.76
C ASP A 3 55.21 -29.00 58.41
N SER A 4 55.44 -28.53 57.20
CA SER A 4 54.95 -27.27 56.67
C SER A 4 53.64 -27.57 55.94
N SER A 5 52.52 -27.24 56.56
CA SER A 5 51.21 -27.38 55.91
C SER A 5 51.07 -26.33 54.82
N GLN A 6 51.21 -26.75 53.57
CA GLN A 6 51.02 -25.92 52.39
C GLN A 6 49.55 -25.50 52.24
N GLU A 7 49.32 -24.19 52.20
CA GLU A 7 48.04 -23.57 51.94
C GLU A 7 47.68 -23.69 50.44
N LYS A 8 46.61 -24.43 50.11
CA LYS A 8 46.05 -24.51 48.75
C LYS A 8 45.39 -23.18 48.38
N LYS A 9 46.01 -22.40 47.50
CA LYS A 9 45.37 -21.23 46.88
C LYS A 9 44.14 -21.67 46.07
N PRO A 10 43.00 -20.97 46.17
CA PRO A 10 41.80 -21.32 45.41
C PRO A 10 42.04 -21.01 43.92
N SER A 11 41.81 -22.02 43.06
CA SER A 11 41.83 -21.87 41.61
C SER A 11 40.74 -20.91 41.18
N ALA A 12 41.13 -19.77 40.60
CA ALA A 12 40.20 -18.78 40.10
C ALA A 12 39.34 -19.40 38.99
N LYS A 13 38.06 -19.66 39.27
CA LYS A 13 37.08 -20.02 38.24
C LYS A 13 37.08 -18.92 37.17
N LYS A 14 37.50 -19.25 35.95
CA LYS A 14 37.34 -18.37 34.78
C LYS A 14 35.86 -18.03 34.64
N ARG A 15 35.48 -16.82 35.07
CA ARG A 15 34.13 -16.27 34.88
C ARG A 15 33.95 -16.09 33.38
N THR A 16 33.24 -17.01 32.73
CA THR A 16 32.88 -16.90 31.32
C THR A 16 32.14 -15.59 31.13
N ARG A 17 32.74 -14.62 30.43
CA ARG A 17 32.11 -13.33 30.16
C ARG A 17 30.92 -13.61 29.24
N LYS A 18 29.69 -13.49 29.76
CA LYS A 18 28.45 -13.68 29.00
C LYS A 18 28.14 -12.52 28.04
N TRP A 19 28.90 -11.42 28.11
CA TRP A 19 28.70 -10.23 27.28
C TRP A 19 28.65 -10.47 25.77
N PRO A 20 29.53 -11.28 25.13
CA PRO A 20 29.39 -11.62 23.71
C PRO A 20 28.08 -12.35 23.39
N ILE A 21 27.54 -13.16 24.31
CA ILE A 21 26.23 -13.81 24.14
C ILE A 21 25.12 -12.75 24.19
N VAL A 22 25.20 -11.82 25.14
CA VAL A 22 24.23 -10.72 25.27
C VAL A 22 24.23 -9.85 24.01
N VAL A 23 25.41 -9.45 23.52
CA VAL A 23 25.54 -8.67 22.28
C VAL A 23 24.98 -9.45 21.10
N GLY A 24 25.32 -10.74 20.98
CA GLY A 24 24.77 -11.61 19.93
C GLY A 24 23.24 -11.69 19.95
N VAL A 25 22.65 -11.87 21.14
CA VAL A 25 21.19 -11.88 21.31
C VAL A 25 20.57 -10.53 20.93
N VAL A 26 21.15 -9.41 21.37
CA VAL A 26 20.66 -8.07 21.02
C VAL A 26 20.66 -7.87 19.50
N VAL A 27 21.75 -8.25 18.82
CA VAL A 27 21.83 -8.14 17.36
C VAL A 27 20.75 -8.98 16.68
N VAL A 28 20.55 -10.23 17.12
CA VAL A 28 19.51 -11.11 16.56
C VAL A 28 18.10 -10.52 16.76
N VAL A 29 17.82 -9.99 17.94
CA VAL A 29 16.52 -9.36 18.24
C VAL A 29 16.29 -8.13 17.36
N LEU A 30 17.30 -7.28 17.18
CA LEU A 30 17.18 -6.10 16.32
C LEU A 30 16.94 -6.48 14.85
N VAL A 31 17.61 -7.51 14.34
CA VAL A 31 17.40 -8.01 12.97
C VAL A 31 15.99 -8.58 12.83
N ALA A 32 15.52 -9.39 13.77
CA ALA A 32 14.17 -9.95 13.74
C ALA A 32 13.10 -8.87 13.82
N ALA A 33 13.27 -7.87 14.69
CA ALA A 33 12.36 -6.74 14.81
C ALA A 33 12.34 -5.89 13.54
N GLY A 34 13.50 -5.60 12.94
CA GLY A 34 13.61 -4.85 11.70
C GLY A 34 12.93 -5.57 10.52
N ALA A 35 13.16 -6.88 10.37
CA ALA A 35 12.49 -7.68 9.34
C ALA A 35 10.97 -7.73 9.55
N GLY A 36 10.51 -7.94 10.80
CA GLY A 36 9.08 -7.94 11.11
C GLY A 36 8.43 -6.58 10.88
N PHE A 37 9.13 -5.49 11.19
CA PHE A 37 8.66 -4.12 10.93
C PHE A 37 8.54 -3.83 9.45
N LEU A 38 9.52 -4.22 8.62
CA LEU A 38 9.47 -4.03 7.16
C LEU A 38 8.27 -4.75 6.55
N VAL A 39 8.06 -6.02 6.93
CA VAL A 39 6.90 -6.79 6.44
C VAL A 39 5.60 -6.14 6.90
N TRP A 40 5.51 -5.70 8.16
CA TRP A 40 4.29 -5.06 8.66
C TRP A 40 4.02 -3.71 8.00
N HIS A 41 5.06 -2.92 7.73
CA HIS A 41 4.98 -1.60 7.09
C HIS A 41 4.28 -1.63 5.73
N GLU A 42 4.47 -2.70 4.96
CA GLU A 42 3.85 -2.85 3.64
C GLU A 42 2.37 -3.27 3.72
N GLN A 43 1.89 -3.73 4.89
CA GLN A 43 0.53 -4.23 5.04
C GLN A 43 -0.52 -3.11 5.18
N PRO A 44 -1.74 -3.28 4.65
CA PRO A 44 -2.82 -2.29 4.77
C PRO A 44 -3.15 -1.86 6.22
N GLY A 45 -2.94 -2.76 7.19
CA GLY A 45 -3.15 -2.46 8.61
C GLY A 45 -2.15 -1.46 9.19
N PHE A 46 -0.95 -1.34 8.62
CA PHE A 46 0.01 -0.30 9.01
C PHE A 46 -0.48 1.08 8.59
N CYS A 47 -1.00 1.20 7.36
CA CYS A 47 -1.56 2.44 6.86
C CYS A 47 -2.68 2.96 7.76
N ASN A 48 -3.54 2.04 8.25
CA ASN A 48 -4.60 2.39 9.19
C ASN A 48 -4.09 2.95 10.53
N ALA A 49 -3.00 2.38 11.04
CA ALA A 49 -2.53 2.68 12.38
C ALA A 49 -1.52 3.85 12.44
N ILE A 50 -0.79 4.12 11.35
CA ILE A 50 0.45 4.90 11.41
C ILE A 50 0.52 6.01 10.34
N CYS A 51 0.00 5.81 9.13
CA CYS A 51 0.23 6.75 8.03
C CYS A 51 -0.65 8.02 8.15
N HIS A 52 -1.97 7.87 8.30
CA HIS A 52 -2.89 8.99 8.45
C HIS A 52 -4.25 8.55 9.01
N ASP A 53 -4.97 9.49 9.63
CA ASP A 53 -6.35 9.32 10.08
C ASP A 53 -7.23 10.42 9.46
N PRO A 54 -8.33 10.08 8.74
CA PRO A 54 -8.97 8.77 8.66
C PRO A 54 -8.52 7.89 7.50
N MET A 55 -8.03 6.69 7.81
CA MET A 55 -7.69 5.63 6.84
C MET A 55 -8.67 4.44 6.88
N ASP A 56 -9.38 4.23 8.00
CA ASP A 56 -10.30 3.10 8.20
C ASP A 56 -11.21 2.82 6.99
N PRO A 57 -11.93 3.80 6.38
CA PRO A 57 -12.86 3.51 5.30
C PRO A 57 -12.18 2.97 4.03
N TYR A 58 -10.95 3.40 3.76
CA TYR A 58 -10.18 2.96 2.59
C TYR A 58 -9.69 1.52 2.76
N VAL A 59 -9.26 1.17 3.98
CA VAL A 59 -8.83 -0.19 4.34
C VAL A 59 -10.03 -1.14 4.39
N GLU A 60 -11.17 -0.68 4.89
CA GLU A 60 -12.42 -1.43 4.81
C GLU A 60 -12.82 -1.68 3.35
N GLY A 61 -12.73 -0.67 2.49
CA GLY A 61 -12.94 -0.79 1.05
C GLY A 61 -12.02 -1.84 0.41
N TYR A 62 -10.73 -1.82 0.76
CA TYR A 62 -9.74 -2.81 0.28
C TYR A 62 -10.18 -4.24 0.59
N TYR A 63 -10.58 -4.53 1.84
CA TYR A 63 -11.00 -5.86 2.27
C TYR A 63 -12.48 -6.21 1.97
N SER A 64 -13.25 -5.31 1.38
CA SER A 64 -14.70 -5.47 1.21
C SER A 64 -15.11 -6.65 0.31
N ASN A 65 -14.26 -7.04 -0.64
CA ASN A 65 -14.59 -7.90 -1.78
C ASN A 65 -15.75 -7.35 -2.63
N ASP A 66 -15.99 -6.04 -2.59
CA ASP A 66 -16.99 -5.40 -3.45
C ASP A 66 -16.48 -5.33 -4.89
N PRO A 67 -17.09 -6.05 -5.85
CA PRO A 67 -16.66 -6.03 -7.24
C PRO A 67 -16.84 -4.65 -7.91
N ASN A 68 -17.62 -3.75 -7.31
CA ASN A 68 -17.83 -2.39 -7.83
C ASN A 68 -16.76 -1.40 -7.36
N LEU A 69 -15.90 -1.80 -6.42
CA LEU A 69 -14.86 -0.96 -5.87
C LEU A 69 -13.50 -1.41 -6.40
N LEU A 70 -12.83 -0.55 -7.18
CA LEU A 70 -11.60 -0.96 -7.86
C LEU A 70 -10.47 -1.31 -6.90
N VAL A 71 -10.37 -0.68 -5.72
CA VAL A 71 -9.37 -1.08 -4.70
C VAL A 71 -9.57 -2.54 -4.28
N SER A 72 -10.83 -3.00 -4.19
CA SER A 72 -11.12 -4.38 -3.81
C SER A 72 -10.86 -5.37 -4.94
N ALA A 73 -11.06 -4.96 -6.20
CA ALA A 73 -10.65 -5.76 -7.35
C ALA A 73 -9.12 -5.93 -7.41
N HIS A 74 -8.35 -4.87 -7.18
CA HIS A 74 -6.88 -4.95 -7.15
C HIS A 74 -6.37 -5.74 -5.94
N ALA A 75 -7.03 -5.63 -4.78
CA ALA A 75 -6.73 -6.45 -3.61
C ALA A 75 -6.87 -7.95 -3.89
N GLN A 76 -7.88 -8.36 -4.67
CA GLN A 76 -8.10 -9.76 -5.05
C GLN A 76 -7.01 -10.31 -5.98
N GLU A 77 -6.36 -9.43 -6.75
CA GLU A 77 -5.19 -9.77 -7.58
C GLU A 77 -3.87 -9.69 -6.78
N GLY A 78 -3.93 -9.38 -5.48
CA GLY A 78 -2.78 -9.41 -4.56
C GLY A 78 -1.97 -8.12 -4.51
N TYR A 79 -2.49 -7.01 -5.03
CA TYR A 79 -1.86 -5.70 -4.88
C TYR A 79 -2.15 -5.10 -3.50
N GLU A 80 -1.17 -4.41 -2.93
CA GLU A 80 -1.23 -3.71 -1.65
C GLU A 80 -1.27 -2.18 -1.85
N CYS A 81 -1.48 -1.42 -0.78
CA CYS A 81 -1.66 0.02 -0.87
C CYS A 81 -0.45 0.73 -1.50
N LEU A 82 0.76 0.31 -1.14
CA LEU A 82 2.02 0.92 -1.57
C LEU A 82 2.42 0.56 -3.00
N ASP A 83 1.78 -0.44 -3.62
CA ASP A 83 1.99 -0.75 -5.05
C ASP A 83 1.43 0.37 -5.96
N CYS A 84 0.48 1.15 -5.44
CA CYS A 84 -0.10 2.32 -6.12
C CYS A 84 0.33 3.64 -5.45
N HIS A 85 0.46 3.66 -4.13
CA HIS A 85 0.90 4.82 -3.35
C HIS A 85 2.37 4.73 -2.97
N GLU A 86 3.26 4.55 -3.95
CA GLU A 86 4.69 4.43 -3.69
C GLU A 86 5.22 5.75 -3.08
N PRO A 87 5.65 5.75 -1.81
CA PRO A 87 6.04 6.98 -1.14
C PRO A 87 7.51 7.29 -1.44
N THR A 88 7.79 8.53 -1.80
CA THR A 88 9.17 8.99 -1.90
C THR A 88 9.85 8.96 -0.53
N LEU A 89 11.18 8.90 -0.52
CA LEU A 89 11.95 8.96 0.74
C LEU A 89 11.63 10.21 1.57
N SER A 90 11.35 11.34 0.92
CA SER A 90 10.96 12.58 1.60
C SER A 90 9.59 12.48 2.24
N GLU A 91 8.64 11.81 1.61
CA GLU A 91 7.29 11.60 2.16
C GLU A 91 7.36 10.66 3.36
N GLN A 92 8.09 9.54 3.26
CA GLN A 92 8.31 8.62 4.39
C GLN A 92 8.98 9.30 5.60
N VAL A 93 9.94 10.20 5.37
CA VAL A 93 10.55 10.99 6.46
C VAL A 93 9.54 11.97 7.07
N SER A 94 8.71 12.60 6.25
CA SER A 94 7.70 13.55 6.71
C SER A 94 6.60 12.85 7.51
N GLU A 95 6.15 11.67 7.07
CA GLU A 95 5.23 10.79 7.78
C GLU A 95 5.79 10.35 9.14
N ALA A 96 7.06 9.93 9.18
CA ALA A 96 7.70 9.56 10.44
C ALA A 96 7.76 10.73 11.44
N VAL A 97 8.04 11.95 10.95
CA VAL A 97 8.01 13.16 11.78
C VAL A 97 6.59 13.43 12.27
N ALA A 98 5.60 13.43 11.38
CA ALA A 98 4.20 13.68 11.70
C ALA A 98 3.66 12.69 12.75
N TRP A 99 4.02 11.40 12.62
CA TRP A 99 3.66 10.38 13.60
C TRP A 99 4.27 10.65 14.98
N VAL A 100 5.57 10.97 15.05
CA VAL A 100 6.27 11.27 16.32
C VAL A 100 5.74 12.57 16.96
N THR A 101 5.38 13.57 16.16
CA THR A 101 4.87 14.86 16.67
C THR A 101 3.37 14.85 16.94
N GLY A 102 2.64 13.82 16.49
CA GLY A 102 1.18 13.74 16.58
C GLY A 102 0.43 14.60 15.55
N ASP A 103 1.11 15.01 14.47
CA ASP A 103 0.58 15.88 13.40
C ASP A 103 0.14 15.07 12.16
N PHE A 104 -0.20 13.79 12.35
CA PHE A 104 -0.58 12.87 11.27
C PHE A 104 -2.09 12.93 10.90
N TYR A 105 -2.85 13.81 11.56
CA TYR A 105 -4.28 14.01 11.29
C TYR A 105 -4.45 15.10 10.22
N SER A 106 -4.74 14.68 8.99
CA SER A 106 -5.07 15.61 7.90
C SER A 106 -6.05 14.94 6.93
N ASP A 107 -6.94 15.75 6.35
CA ASP A 107 -7.82 15.28 5.29
C ASP A 107 -6.99 14.73 4.12
N LEU A 108 -7.38 13.55 3.64
CA LEU A 108 -6.76 12.94 2.48
C LEU A 108 -7.11 13.73 1.24
N ALA A 109 -6.14 14.48 0.74
CA ALA A 109 -6.24 15.08 -0.57
C ALA A 109 -6.40 13.97 -1.62
N LYS A 110 -7.30 14.18 -2.60
CA LYS A 110 -7.39 13.30 -3.77
C LYS A 110 -6.02 13.26 -4.44
N HIS A 111 -5.41 12.08 -4.49
CA HIS A 111 -4.22 11.86 -5.29
C HIS A 111 -4.64 11.56 -6.73
N ASP A 112 -4.10 12.30 -7.69
CA ASP A 112 -4.38 12.09 -9.11
C ASP A 112 -3.44 11.01 -9.70
N LEU A 113 -3.64 9.77 -9.26
CA LEU A 113 -2.83 8.62 -9.67
C LEU A 113 -3.37 7.91 -10.92
N GLY A 114 -4.58 8.24 -11.38
CA GLY A 114 -5.24 7.54 -12.48
C GLY A 114 -4.70 7.92 -13.86
N THR A 115 -3.38 8.01 -14.01
CA THR A 115 -2.71 8.32 -15.28
C THR A 115 -2.52 7.06 -16.12
N GLU A 116 -2.29 7.24 -17.42
CA GLU A 116 -1.91 6.13 -18.28
C GLU A 116 -0.64 5.42 -17.83
N GLU A 117 0.34 6.15 -17.30
CA GLU A 117 1.63 5.59 -16.90
C GLU A 117 1.51 4.59 -15.75
N LEU A 118 0.62 4.85 -14.78
CA LEU A 118 0.39 3.92 -13.69
C LEU A 118 -0.42 2.70 -14.16
N CYS A 119 -1.52 2.94 -14.88
CA CYS A 119 -2.47 1.88 -15.18
C CYS A 119 -2.02 1.00 -16.35
N LEU A 120 -1.43 1.58 -17.40
CA LEU A 120 -1.12 0.88 -18.65
C LEU A 120 0.31 0.34 -18.66
N ASN A 121 0.43 -0.98 -18.58
CA ASN A 121 1.70 -1.68 -18.73
C ASN A 121 1.47 -3.13 -19.17
N GLU A 122 2.53 -3.81 -19.62
CA GLU A 122 2.43 -5.18 -20.14
C GLU A 122 2.04 -6.23 -19.09
N ALA A 123 2.19 -5.91 -17.79
CA ALA A 123 1.87 -6.83 -16.69
C ALA A 123 0.43 -6.68 -16.19
N CYS A 124 -0.19 -5.50 -16.33
CA CYS A 124 -1.51 -5.19 -15.78
C CYS A 124 -2.57 -4.94 -16.87
N HIS A 125 -2.55 -3.75 -17.48
CA HIS A 125 -3.56 -3.33 -18.45
C HIS A 125 -2.95 -2.94 -19.79
N VAL A 126 -3.33 -3.66 -20.84
CA VAL A 126 -2.96 -3.34 -22.22
C VAL A 126 -4.11 -2.60 -22.89
N ARG A 127 -3.84 -1.37 -23.37
CA ARG A 127 -4.86 -0.50 -23.98
C ARG A 127 -5.66 -1.16 -25.10
N ALA A 128 -5.02 -1.92 -25.96
CA ALA A 128 -5.69 -2.61 -27.06
C ALA A 128 -6.67 -3.67 -26.54
N ASP A 129 -6.30 -4.40 -25.49
CA ASP A 129 -7.11 -5.46 -24.91
C ASP A 129 -8.32 -4.88 -24.17
N ILE A 130 -8.12 -3.77 -23.45
CA ILE A 130 -9.23 -3.03 -22.81
C ILE A 130 -10.21 -2.55 -23.88
N ALA A 131 -9.72 -1.91 -24.94
CA ALA A 131 -10.58 -1.41 -26.01
C ALA A 131 -11.35 -2.56 -26.69
N ALA A 132 -10.71 -3.70 -26.94
CA ALA A 132 -11.38 -4.88 -27.49
C ALA A 132 -12.44 -5.44 -26.52
N ALA A 133 -12.15 -5.51 -25.22
CA ALA A 133 -13.08 -6.00 -24.21
C ALA A 133 -14.33 -5.13 -24.07
N THR A 134 -14.24 -3.84 -24.42
CA THR A 134 -15.37 -2.89 -24.36
C THR A 134 -15.91 -2.50 -25.72
N GLU A 135 -15.67 -3.30 -26.76
CA GLU A 135 -16.19 -3.03 -28.11
C GLU A 135 -17.73 -3.04 -28.17
N ASP A 136 -18.37 -3.95 -27.44
CA ASP A 136 -19.83 -4.03 -27.30
C ASP A 136 -20.28 -3.47 -25.94
N TRP A 137 -19.91 -2.22 -25.64
CA TRP A 137 -20.30 -1.55 -24.40
C TRP A 137 -21.82 -1.34 -24.35
N GLY A 138 -22.53 -2.33 -23.82
CA GLY A 138 -23.96 -2.28 -23.53
C GLY A 138 -24.84 -1.95 -24.75
N GLY A 139 -24.39 -2.28 -25.97
CA GLY A 139 -25.12 -1.97 -27.21
C GLY A 139 -25.15 -0.48 -27.60
N THR A 140 -24.20 0.33 -27.11
CA THR A 140 -24.06 1.74 -27.49
C THR A 140 -23.20 1.91 -28.76
N ASP A 141 -23.36 3.03 -29.46
CA ASP A 141 -22.63 3.32 -30.71
C ASP A 141 -21.16 3.74 -30.49
N PHE A 142 -20.66 3.73 -29.25
CA PHE A 142 -19.28 4.15 -28.94
C PHE A 142 -18.62 3.26 -27.90
N ASN A 143 -17.30 3.21 -27.98
CA ASN A 143 -16.46 2.50 -27.02
C ASN A 143 -15.73 3.53 -26.14
N PRO A 144 -15.92 3.51 -24.80
CA PRO A 144 -15.31 4.50 -23.90
C PRO A 144 -13.78 4.47 -23.97
N HIS A 145 -13.17 3.31 -24.20
CA HIS A 145 -11.71 3.13 -24.23
C HIS A 145 -11.06 3.30 -25.61
N ALA A 146 -11.86 3.45 -26.67
CA ALA A 146 -11.35 3.70 -28.03
C ALA A 146 -11.44 5.17 -28.47
N SER A 147 -11.80 6.07 -27.54
CA SER A 147 -12.13 7.46 -27.84
C SER A 147 -11.13 8.49 -27.26
N HIS A 148 -11.61 9.38 -26.38
CA HIS A 148 -10.88 10.54 -25.83
C HIS A 148 -9.79 10.15 -24.81
N VAL A 149 -9.77 8.88 -24.38
CA VAL A 149 -8.82 8.34 -23.41
C VAL A 149 -7.40 8.41 -23.95
N GLY A 150 -6.47 8.98 -23.19
CA GLY A 150 -5.07 9.21 -23.58
C GLY A 150 -4.82 10.43 -24.46
N LYS A 151 -5.82 11.32 -24.58
CA LYS A 151 -5.64 12.68 -25.10
C LYS A 151 -6.01 13.68 -24.02
N ASP A 152 -7.31 13.91 -23.86
CA ASP A 152 -7.88 14.90 -22.94
C ASP A 152 -8.56 14.26 -21.72
N VAL A 153 -8.57 12.92 -21.66
CA VAL A 153 -9.20 12.13 -20.58
C VAL A 153 -8.20 11.06 -20.11
N GLN A 154 -7.97 11.02 -18.81
CA GLN A 154 -7.15 10.03 -18.10
C GLN A 154 -8.03 8.92 -17.50
N CYS A 155 -7.42 7.83 -17.04
CA CYS A 155 -8.14 6.71 -16.43
C CYS A 155 -8.93 7.17 -15.20
N GLY A 156 -8.30 7.98 -14.35
CA GLY A 156 -8.86 8.51 -13.09
C GLY A 156 -9.97 9.54 -13.24
N ASP A 157 -10.26 10.00 -14.48
CA ASP A 157 -11.43 10.85 -14.75
C ASP A 157 -12.74 10.06 -14.70
N CYS A 158 -12.66 8.73 -14.89
CA CYS A 158 -13.80 7.83 -14.82
C CYS A 158 -13.65 6.81 -13.68
N HIS A 159 -12.47 6.20 -13.58
CA HIS A 159 -12.19 5.10 -12.67
C HIS A 159 -11.76 5.62 -11.29
N SER A 160 -12.67 5.51 -10.33
CA SER A 160 -12.40 5.84 -8.93
C SER A 160 -11.92 4.59 -8.18
N VAL A 161 -10.74 4.67 -7.55
CA VAL A 161 -10.16 3.51 -6.84
C VAL A 161 -10.85 3.21 -5.51
N HIS A 162 -11.15 4.27 -4.75
CA HIS A 162 -11.66 4.16 -3.38
C HIS A 162 -13.13 4.54 -3.21
N ARG A 163 -13.87 4.74 -4.30
CA ARG A 163 -15.31 5.05 -4.30
C ARG A 163 -15.95 4.62 -5.61
N GLU A 164 -17.25 4.84 -5.77
CA GLU A 164 -17.96 4.60 -7.02
C GLU A 164 -17.28 5.32 -8.20
N SER A 165 -17.13 4.59 -9.31
CA SER A 165 -16.62 5.14 -10.55
C SER A 165 -17.71 5.96 -11.25
N GLU A 166 -17.29 7.05 -11.90
CA GLU A 166 -18.17 8.02 -12.53
C GLU A 166 -18.05 7.89 -14.05
N LEU A 167 -19.17 7.78 -14.78
CA LEU A 167 -19.09 7.73 -16.24
C LEU A 167 -18.93 9.14 -16.81
N TYR A 168 -17.70 9.65 -16.89
CA TYR A 168 -17.37 11.01 -17.34
C TYR A 168 -18.06 11.42 -18.65
N CYS A 169 -18.24 10.48 -19.57
CA CYS A 169 -18.94 10.69 -20.84
C CYS A 169 -20.34 11.27 -20.65
N ASN A 170 -21.04 10.91 -19.57
CA ASN A 170 -22.41 11.36 -19.29
C ASN A 170 -22.50 12.83 -18.86
N LYS A 171 -21.37 13.54 -18.73
CA LYS A 171 -21.39 15.02 -18.71
C LYS A 171 -21.95 15.62 -20.00
N CYS A 172 -21.80 14.91 -21.12
CA CYS A 172 -22.21 15.37 -22.44
C CYS A 172 -23.09 14.36 -23.20
N HIS A 173 -22.99 13.08 -22.85
CA HIS A 173 -23.70 11.96 -23.47
C HIS A 173 -24.75 11.40 -22.51
N ASN A 174 -25.50 10.40 -22.97
CA ASN A 174 -26.48 9.69 -22.16
C ASN A 174 -26.33 8.18 -22.40
N ALA A 175 -25.22 7.63 -21.93
CA ALA A 175 -24.91 6.22 -22.03
C ALA A 175 -25.42 5.46 -20.80
N THR A 176 -25.70 4.18 -20.97
CA THR A 176 -26.04 3.31 -19.84
C THR A 176 -24.83 3.14 -18.92
N LEU A 177 -25.05 3.34 -17.62
CA LEU A 177 -24.04 3.14 -16.59
C LEU A 177 -23.75 1.63 -16.41
N PRO A 178 -22.47 1.25 -16.25
CA PRO A 178 -22.14 -0.06 -15.71
C PRO A 178 -22.74 -0.28 -14.32
N GLU A 179 -22.86 -1.54 -13.92
CA GLU A 179 -23.25 -1.86 -12.54
C GLU A 179 -22.28 -1.23 -11.54
N GLY A 180 -22.80 -0.63 -10.47
CA GLY A 180 -22.00 0.03 -9.44
C GLY A 180 -21.43 1.40 -9.80
N TRP A 181 -21.66 1.89 -11.02
CA TRP A 181 -21.21 3.21 -11.46
C TRP A 181 -22.30 4.26 -11.28
N VAL A 182 -21.88 5.51 -11.19
CA VAL A 182 -22.76 6.67 -11.04
C VAL A 182 -22.55 7.67 -12.17
N ASP A 183 -23.56 8.50 -12.40
CA ASP A 183 -23.39 9.68 -13.25
C ASP A 183 -22.50 10.72 -12.54
N PRO A 184 -21.69 11.46 -13.30
CA PRO A 184 -20.90 12.55 -12.75
C PRO A 184 -21.82 13.63 -12.17
N ALA A 185 -21.43 14.18 -11.01
CA ALA A 185 -22.17 15.22 -10.29
C ALA A 185 -22.22 16.58 -11.01
#